data_AF-A0A947HR85-F1
#
_entry.id   AF-A0A947HR85-F1
#
_cell.length_a   1.000
_cell.length_b   1.000
_cell.length_c   1.000
_cell.angle_alpha   90.00
_cell.angle_beta   90.00
_cell.angle_gamma   90.00
#
_symmetry.space_group_name_H-M   'P 1'
#
loop_
_entity.id
_entity.type
_entity.pdbx_description
1 polymer ?
#
loop_
_entity_poly.entity_id
_entity_poly.type
_entity_poly.pdbx_seq_one_letter_code
_entity_poly.pdbx_strand_id
1 'polypeptide(L)'
;MVARCLALALAALVLTQCVGCREHPARERPLQAAPPAADPCSRLPECAGYGWCTTVNGTCRPTTDAHCRESAECQGFGRCLLSTRGDDAVHPGGWCIAGSDADCAASDDCRTEGRCELDPEAGLCAATSRIACEQSAACPSRGACDLVSGRCAATTERHCLHSEGCAGQGRCRLLGGACVGKGSPTKDEPSVDSTVPAVDAQPDSR
;
A
#
# COMPACT_ATOMS: atom_id res chain seq x y z
N MET A 1 19.59 -68.50 -31.85
CA MET A 1 19.70 -68.45 -33.33
C MET A 1 20.29 -67.07 -33.64
N VAL A 2 21.61 -66.87 -33.73
CA VAL A 2 22.50 -67.22 -34.87
C VAL A 2 21.82 -66.78 -36.18
N ALA A 3 22.26 -65.79 -36.95
CA ALA A 3 23.63 -65.56 -37.41
C ALA A 3 23.93 -64.10 -37.81
N ARG A 4 25.24 -63.79 -37.77
CA ARG A 4 25.95 -62.66 -38.37
C ARG A 4 26.10 -62.82 -39.89
N CYS A 5 26.18 -61.69 -40.61
CA CYS A 5 27.00 -61.43 -41.81
C CYS A 5 27.31 -59.90 -41.77
N LEU A 6 28.50 -59.34 -41.49
CA LEU A 6 29.79 -59.36 -42.23
C LEU A 6 29.55 -59.23 -43.75
N ALA A 7 30.07 -58.27 -44.52
CA ALA A 7 31.27 -57.43 -44.44
C ALA A 7 31.05 -56.19 -45.34
N LEU A 8 31.45 -54.98 -44.95
CA LEU A 8 32.66 -54.26 -45.42
C LEU A 8 32.89 -54.26 -46.94
N ALA A 9 32.90 -53.03 -47.49
CA ALA A 9 33.75 -52.49 -48.56
C ALA A 9 32.96 -51.89 -49.73
N LEU A 10 33.05 -50.56 -49.88
CA LEU A 10 33.71 -49.91 -51.01
C LEU A 10 33.41 -48.40 -50.98
N ALA A 11 34.46 -47.64 -50.65
CA ALA A 11 34.58 -46.25 -50.99
C ALA A 11 34.64 -46.09 -52.53
N ALA A 12 34.25 -44.89 -52.99
CA ALA A 12 34.41 -44.34 -54.34
C ALA A 12 33.25 -44.58 -55.34
N LEU A 13 32.32 -43.62 -55.35
CA LEU A 13 31.57 -43.10 -56.51
C LEU A 13 31.02 -41.73 -56.04
N VAL A 14 31.82 -40.66 -56.02
CA VAL A 14 32.11 -39.77 -57.15
C VAL A 14 30.84 -39.29 -57.85
N LEU A 15 30.46 -38.06 -57.50
CA LEU A 15 29.83 -37.03 -58.35
C LEU A 15 28.53 -37.40 -59.06
N THR A 16 27.38 -37.31 -58.39
CA THR A 16 26.16 -36.93 -59.13
C THR A 16 25.09 -36.33 -58.20
N GLN A 17 24.61 -35.14 -58.60
CA GLN A 17 23.36 -34.49 -58.18
C GLN A 17 23.41 -33.53 -56.97
N CYS A 18 24.08 -32.39 -57.15
CA CYS A 18 23.55 -31.11 -56.65
C CYS A 18 22.98 -30.29 -57.83
N VAL A 19 22.04 -30.86 -58.59
CA VAL A 19 21.24 -30.10 -59.56
C VAL A 19 19.96 -29.70 -58.83
N GLY A 20 20.00 -28.59 -58.10
CA GLY A 20 18.84 -28.16 -57.33
C GLY A 20 19.09 -27.15 -56.22
N CYS A 21 20.06 -26.24 -56.36
CA CYS A 21 20.01 -25.00 -55.58
C CYS A 21 18.91 -24.11 -56.17
N ARG A 22 17.65 -24.42 -55.87
CA ARG A 22 16.55 -23.46 -56.05
C ARG A 22 16.83 -22.31 -55.10
N GLU A 23 17.06 -21.14 -55.67
CA GLU A 23 17.15 -19.86 -54.98
C GLU A 23 15.89 -19.71 -54.12
N HIS A 24 16.03 -19.90 -52.81
CA HIS A 24 14.96 -19.56 -51.87
C HIS A 24 14.95 -18.04 -51.76
N PRO A 25 13.85 -17.34 -52.12
CA PRO A 25 13.74 -15.93 -51.84
C PRO A 25 13.91 -15.72 -50.35
N ALA A 26 14.84 -14.84 -49.98
CA ALA A 26 15.04 -14.43 -48.60
C ALA A 26 13.68 -14.04 -48.02
N ARG A 27 13.17 -14.83 -47.07
CA ARG A 27 12.00 -14.45 -46.28
C ARG A 27 12.42 -13.24 -45.46
N GLU A 28 12.07 -12.06 -45.96
CA GLU A 28 12.11 -10.82 -45.20
C GLU A 28 11.21 -11.04 -43.98
N ARG A 29 11.81 -11.30 -42.82
CA ARG A 29 11.07 -11.29 -41.56
C ARG A 29 10.58 -9.86 -41.40
N PRO A 30 9.25 -9.60 -41.39
CA PRO A 30 8.76 -8.25 -41.18
C PRO A 30 9.36 -7.77 -39.86
N LEU A 31 10.05 -6.63 -39.93
CA LEU A 31 10.63 -5.94 -38.79
C LEU A 31 9.47 -5.59 -37.85
N GLN A 32 9.18 -6.47 -36.89
CA GLN A 32 8.16 -6.21 -35.87
C GLN A 32 8.62 -4.95 -35.14
N ALA A 33 7.76 -3.94 -35.11
CA ALA A 33 8.02 -2.73 -34.34
C ALA A 33 8.37 -3.13 -32.90
N ALA A 34 9.47 -2.59 -32.38
CA ALA A 34 9.79 -2.76 -30.97
C ALA A 34 8.57 -2.35 -30.14
N PRO A 35 8.20 -3.11 -29.08
CA PRO A 35 7.12 -2.69 -28.21
C PRO A 35 7.40 -1.27 -27.71
N PRO A 36 6.38 -0.42 -27.57
CA PRO A 36 6.57 0.93 -27.06
C PRO A 36 7.35 0.87 -25.75
N ALA A 37 8.32 1.78 -25.59
CA ALA A 37 9.08 1.86 -24.36
C ALA A 37 8.10 2.04 -23.18
N ALA A 38 8.27 1.22 -22.14
CA ALA A 38 7.47 1.33 -20.92
C ALA A 38 7.57 2.75 -20.34
N ASP A 39 6.47 3.25 -19.80
CA ASP A 39 6.41 4.58 -19.19
C ASP A 39 7.48 4.72 -18.08
N PRO A 40 8.27 5.80 -18.04
CA PRO A 40 9.31 5.97 -17.02
C PRO A 40 8.75 5.92 -15.59
N CYS A 41 7.50 6.35 -15.37
CA CYS A 41 6.85 6.30 -14.06
C CYS A 41 6.65 4.87 -13.54
N SER A 42 6.51 3.88 -14.43
CA SER A 42 6.29 2.47 -14.05
C SER A 42 7.43 1.84 -13.25
N ARG A 43 8.62 2.47 -13.23
CA ARG A 43 9.80 1.99 -12.52
C ARG A 43 10.09 2.76 -11.23
N LEU A 44 9.32 3.81 -10.97
CA LEU A 44 9.52 4.64 -9.79
C LEU A 44 8.79 4.04 -8.57
N PRO A 45 9.29 4.27 -7.35
CA PRO A 45 8.63 3.79 -6.13
C PRO A 45 7.18 4.23 -6.00
N GLU A 46 6.82 5.39 -6.53
CA GLU A 46 5.47 5.97 -6.50
C GLU A 46 4.46 5.13 -7.31
N CYS A 47 4.90 4.39 -8.32
CA CYS A 47 4.03 3.43 -9.01
C CYS A 47 3.62 2.29 -8.08
N ALA A 48 4.59 1.64 -7.43
CA ALA A 48 4.31 0.56 -6.47
C ALA A 48 3.61 1.07 -5.20
N GLY A 49 3.92 2.29 -4.75
CA GLY A 49 3.31 2.89 -3.56
C GLY A 49 1.88 3.37 -3.80
N TYR A 50 1.70 4.25 -4.79
CA TYR A 50 0.49 5.05 -4.98
C TYR A 50 -0.25 4.76 -6.30
N GLY A 51 0.24 3.83 -7.12
CA GLY A 51 -0.30 3.58 -8.46
C GLY A 51 0.09 4.66 -9.48
N TRP A 52 1.11 5.46 -9.21
CA TRP A 52 1.52 6.56 -10.11
C TRP A 52 2.42 6.04 -11.23
N CYS A 53 1.84 5.25 -12.13
CA CYS A 53 2.58 4.45 -13.11
C CYS A 53 2.62 5.07 -14.51
N THR A 54 1.95 6.20 -14.76
CA THR A 54 1.90 6.83 -16.08
C THR A 54 2.21 8.32 -16.03
N THR A 55 2.97 8.80 -17.01
CA THR A 55 3.30 10.20 -17.21
C THR A 55 2.09 10.95 -17.78
N VAL A 56 1.50 11.82 -16.97
CA VAL A 56 0.41 12.74 -17.35
C VAL A 56 0.91 14.16 -17.15
N ASN A 57 1.01 14.93 -18.24
CA ASN A 57 1.52 16.32 -18.22
C ASN A 57 2.87 16.48 -17.47
N GLY A 58 3.77 15.52 -17.65
CA GLY A 58 5.10 15.52 -17.02
C GLY A 58 5.12 15.08 -15.55
N THR A 59 4.01 14.61 -14.99
CA THR A 59 3.92 14.09 -13.61
C THR A 59 3.44 12.64 -13.62
N CYS A 60 3.91 11.81 -12.70
CA CYS A 60 3.45 10.43 -12.55
C CYS A 60 2.08 10.38 -11.85
N ARG A 61 1.11 9.68 -12.45
CA ARG A 61 -0.28 9.60 -11.98
C ARG A 61 -0.90 8.22 -12.25
N PRO A 62 -1.93 7.83 -11.50
CA PRO A 62 -2.74 6.67 -11.83
C PRO A 62 -3.70 7.06 -12.97
N THR A 63 -3.79 6.24 -14.02
CA THR A 63 -4.68 6.47 -15.16
C THR A 63 -5.63 5.30 -15.39
N THR A 64 -5.48 4.23 -14.61
CA THR A 64 -6.33 3.05 -14.64
C THR A 64 -6.53 2.50 -13.23
N ASP A 65 -7.62 1.78 -13.02
CA ASP A 65 -7.84 1.01 -11.80
C ASP A 65 -6.76 -0.05 -11.56
N ALA A 66 -6.11 -0.54 -12.62
CA ALA A 66 -5.03 -1.52 -12.48
C ALA A 66 -3.86 -0.93 -11.71
N HIS A 67 -3.51 0.34 -11.95
CA HIS A 67 -2.45 0.99 -11.18
C HIS A 67 -2.82 1.09 -9.69
N CYS A 68 -4.08 1.38 -9.38
CA CYS A 68 -4.55 1.43 -7.99
C CYS A 68 -4.52 0.03 -7.35
N ARG A 69 -5.05 -0.98 -8.03
CA ARG A 69 -5.09 -2.39 -7.54
C ARG A 69 -3.72 -2.98 -7.28
N GLU A 70 -2.72 -2.61 -8.07
CA GLU A 70 -1.35 -3.12 -7.93
C GLU A 70 -0.53 -2.33 -6.89
N SER A 71 -1.07 -1.24 -6.35
CA SER A 71 -0.37 -0.37 -5.42
C SER A 71 -0.48 -0.80 -3.96
N ALA A 72 0.49 -0.35 -3.15
CA ALA A 72 0.44 -0.48 -1.70
C ALA A 72 -0.76 0.27 -1.07
N GLU A 73 -1.27 1.33 -1.71
CA GLU A 73 -2.49 2.02 -1.26
C GLU A 73 -3.73 1.10 -1.27
N CYS A 74 -3.85 0.20 -2.26
CA CYS A 74 -4.94 -0.77 -2.30
C CYS A 74 -4.79 -1.81 -1.18
N GLN A 75 -3.60 -2.39 -1.01
CA GLN A 75 -3.35 -3.39 0.03
C GLN A 75 -3.48 -2.80 1.44
N GLY A 76 -2.92 -1.61 1.67
CA GLY A 76 -2.89 -0.96 2.96
C GLY A 76 -4.25 -0.39 3.34
N PHE A 77 -4.88 0.38 2.45
CA PHE A 77 -6.03 1.24 2.76
C PHE A 77 -7.31 0.91 1.97
N GLY A 78 -7.32 -0.17 1.18
CA GLY A 78 -8.46 -0.55 0.34
C GLY A 78 -8.69 0.39 -0.85
N ARG A 79 -7.71 1.25 -1.17
CA ARG A 79 -7.83 2.27 -2.24
C ARG A 79 -7.52 1.67 -3.61
N CYS A 80 -8.43 0.86 -4.11
CA CYS A 80 -8.22 0.02 -5.28
C CYS A 80 -8.85 0.57 -6.58
N LEU A 81 -9.57 1.70 -6.53
CA LEU A 81 -10.28 2.27 -7.68
C LEU A 81 -9.71 3.64 -8.05
N LEU A 82 -9.59 3.94 -9.34
CA LEU A 82 -9.23 5.28 -9.80
C LEU A 82 -10.39 6.25 -9.56
N SER A 83 -10.11 7.32 -8.83
CA SER A 83 -11.05 8.43 -8.66
C SER A 83 -11.18 9.21 -9.98
N THR A 84 -12.38 9.18 -10.54
CA THR A 84 -12.81 10.06 -11.63
C THR A 84 -13.49 11.34 -11.11
N ARG A 85 -13.75 11.41 -9.80
CA ARG A 85 -14.26 12.61 -9.11
C ARG A 85 -13.16 13.67 -8.91
N GLY A 86 -11.95 13.38 -9.37
CA GLY A 86 -10.71 13.94 -8.88
C GLY A 86 -9.87 14.73 -9.88
N ASP A 87 -10.48 15.48 -10.78
CA ASP A 87 -9.79 16.64 -11.35
C ASP A 87 -10.02 17.85 -10.41
N ASP A 88 -9.74 17.66 -9.11
CA ASP A 88 -9.73 18.77 -8.15
C ASP A 88 -8.37 19.49 -8.18
N ALA A 89 -8.33 20.71 -7.65
CA ALA A 89 -7.11 21.51 -7.64
C ALA A 89 -5.96 20.86 -6.84
N VAL A 90 -6.26 19.86 -6.01
CA VAL A 90 -5.31 19.21 -5.11
C VAL A 90 -4.65 18.01 -5.79
N HIS A 91 -5.36 17.28 -6.64
CA HIS A 91 -4.87 16.06 -7.29
C HIS A 91 -5.23 16.00 -8.78
N PRO A 92 -4.76 16.96 -9.59
CA PRO A 92 -5.04 16.96 -11.02
C PRO A 92 -4.56 15.64 -11.67
N GLY A 93 -5.47 14.96 -12.38
CA GLY A 93 -5.19 13.67 -13.01
C GLY A 93 -5.48 12.44 -12.14
N GLY A 94 -6.28 12.58 -11.08
CA GLY A 94 -6.85 11.48 -10.31
C GLY A 94 -5.93 10.89 -9.23
N TRP A 95 -6.54 10.09 -8.36
CA TRP A 95 -5.90 9.37 -7.25
C TRP A 95 -6.69 8.10 -6.93
N CYS A 96 -6.09 7.20 -6.14
CA CYS A 96 -6.73 5.95 -5.77
C CYS A 96 -7.66 6.11 -4.56
N ILE A 97 -8.88 5.59 -4.67
CA ILE A 97 -9.95 5.61 -3.66
C ILE A 97 -10.48 4.21 -3.40
N ALA A 98 -11.21 4.04 -2.29
CA ALA A 98 -11.91 2.79 -2.03
C ALA A 98 -13.08 2.62 -3.02
N GLY A 99 -13.16 1.44 -3.65
CA GLY A 99 -14.18 1.14 -4.65
C GLY A 99 -15.38 0.38 -4.11
N SER A 100 -15.20 -0.36 -3.02
CA SER A 100 -16.22 -1.24 -2.45
C SER A 100 -15.90 -1.62 -1.00
N ASP A 101 -16.89 -2.15 -0.29
CA ASP A 101 -16.69 -2.77 1.03
C ASP A 101 -15.72 -3.96 0.95
N ALA A 102 -15.66 -4.67 -0.18
CA ALA A 102 -14.75 -5.79 -0.36
C ALA A 102 -13.29 -5.34 -0.38
N ASP A 103 -13.00 -4.21 -1.02
CA ASP A 103 -11.66 -3.61 -1.01
C ASP A 103 -11.26 -3.18 0.41
N CYS A 104 -12.20 -2.56 1.14
CA CYS A 104 -11.97 -2.17 2.52
C CYS A 104 -11.75 -3.38 3.43
N ALA A 105 -12.61 -4.40 3.36
CA ALA A 105 -12.50 -5.61 4.15
C ALA A 105 -11.20 -6.40 3.90
N ALA A 106 -10.66 -6.34 2.68
CA ALA A 106 -9.39 -6.99 2.34
C ALA A 106 -8.15 -6.21 2.83
N SER A 107 -8.31 -4.92 3.16
CA SER A 107 -7.19 -4.04 3.50
C SER A 107 -6.54 -4.36 4.85
N ASP A 108 -5.28 -3.94 5.00
CA ASP A 108 -4.58 -3.98 6.27
C ASP A 108 -5.29 -3.10 7.31
N ASP A 109 -5.76 -1.92 6.90
CA ASP A 109 -6.43 -0.92 7.74
C ASP A 109 -7.76 -1.45 8.34
N CYS A 110 -8.48 -2.32 7.63
CA CYS A 110 -9.61 -3.06 8.23
C CYS A 110 -9.15 -3.95 9.39
N ARG A 111 -8.08 -4.74 9.20
CA ARG A 111 -7.58 -5.66 10.23
C ARG A 111 -6.98 -4.91 11.41
N THR A 112 -6.28 -3.80 11.18
CA THR A 112 -5.57 -3.07 12.23
C THR A 112 -6.43 -2.02 12.91
N GLU A 113 -7.26 -1.28 12.17
CA GLU A 113 -8.01 -0.11 12.65
C GLU A 113 -9.54 -0.30 12.59
N GLY A 114 -10.05 -1.42 12.08
CA GLY A 114 -11.49 -1.70 12.00
C GLY A 114 -12.20 -0.95 10.86
N ARG A 115 -11.45 -0.40 9.90
CA ARG A 115 -11.98 0.36 8.76
C ARG A 115 -12.36 -0.56 7.61
N CYS A 116 -13.45 -1.30 7.79
CA CYS A 116 -13.80 -2.42 6.91
C CYS A 116 -14.88 -2.11 5.88
N GLU A 117 -15.50 -0.93 5.92
CA GLU A 117 -16.62 -0.56 5.04
C GLU A 117 -16.32 0.75 4.31
N LEU A 118 -16.87 0.89 3.11
CA LEU A 118 -16.73 2.07 2.26
C LEU A 118 -17.59 3.21 2.80
N ASP A 119 -16.96 4.36 3.02
CA ASP A 119 -17.63 5.65 3.09
C ASP A 119 -17.77 6.21 1.66
N PRO A 120 -18.99 6.20 1.06
CA PRO A 120 -19.20 6.63 -0.33
C PRO A 120 -19.07 8.14 -0.53
N GLU A 121 -19.20 8.92 0.55
CA GLU A 121 -19.05 10.37 0.51
C GLU A 121 -17.56 10.73 0.50
N ALA A 122 -16.76 10.11 1.37
CA ALA A 122 -15.32 10.33 1.44
C ALA A 122 -14.54 9.58 0.35
N GLY A 123 -15.07 8.48 -0.19
CA GLY A 123 -14.32 7.56 -1.06
C GLY A 123 -13.21 6.82 -0.30
N LEU A 124 -13.41 6.57 0.99
CA LEU A 124 -12.41 6.01 1.91
C LEU A 124 -12.99 4.88 2.74
N CYS A 125 -12.13 4.00 3.25
CA CYS A 125 -12.55 3.00 4.23
C CYS A 125 -12.74 3.62 5.62
N ALA A 126 -13.84 3.24 6.28
CA ALA A 126 -14.24 3.74 7.57
C ALA A 126 -14.70 2.60 8.49
N ALA A 127 -14.63 2.86 9.79
CA ALA A 127 -15.33 2.01 10.76
C ALA A 127 -16.79 2.47 10.82
N THR A 128 -17.73 1.56 10.64
CA THR A 128 -19.18 1.86 10.62
C THR A 128 -19.94 1.13 11.72
N SER A 129 -19.29 0.19 12.41
CA SER A 129 -19.88 -0.54 13.52
C SER A 129 -18.89 -0.73 14.66
N ARG A 130 -19.45 -0.85 15.87
CA ARG A 130 -18.69 -1.25 17.06
C ARG A 130 -18.05 -2.64 16.88
N ILE A 131 -18.74 -3.55 16.19
CA ILE A 131 -18.26 -4.92 15.96
C ILE A 131 -16.94 -4.90 15.19
N ALA A 132 -16.84 -4.07 14.13
CA ALA A 132 -15.59 -3.91 13.39
C ALA A 132 -14.44 -3.40 14.28
N CYS A 133 -14.73 -2.47 15.19
CA CYS A 133 -13.74 -1.99 16.14
C CYS A 133 -13.29 -3.07 17.14
N GLU A 134 -14.23 -3.81 17.72
CA GLU A 134 -13.92 -4.90 18.65
C GLU A 134 -13.09 -6.03 18.01
N GLN A 135 -13.28 -6.28 16.71
CA GLN A 135 -12.54 -7.29 15.95
C GLN A 135 -11.18 -6.80 15.44
N SER A 136 -10.94 -5.49 15.43
CA SER A 136 -9.67 -4.91 14.97
C SER A 136 -8.53 -5.19 15.95
N ALA A 137 -7.29 -5.25 15.46
CA ALA A 137 -6.11 -5.36 16.32
C ALA A 137 -5.95 -4.14 17.26
N ALA A 138 -6.52 -2.98 16.91
CA ALA A 138 -6.51 -1.78 17.74
C ALA A 138 -7.24 -1.97 19.09
N CYS A 139 -8.27 -2.81 19.15
CA CYS A 139 -9.02 -3.03 20.38
C CYS A 139 -8.16 -3.68 21.49
N PRO A 140 -7.59 -4.90 21.31
CA PRO A 140 -6.75 -5.50 22.34
C PRO A 140 -5.43 -4.73 22.54
N SER A 141 -4.85 -4.16 21.48
CA SER A 141 -3.55 -3.46 21.61
C SER A 141 -3.64 -2.10 22.31
N ARG A 142 -4.66 -1.29 21.96
CA ARG A 142 -4.76 0.13 22.34
C ARG A 142 -6.06 0.49 23.07
N GLY A 143 -6.99 -0.44 23.26
CA GLY A 143 -8.31 -0.18 23.83
C GLY A 143 -9.27 0.51 22.87
N ALA A 144 -8.99 0.57 21.58
CA ALA A 144 -9.83 1.22 20.58
C ALA A 144 -11.01 0.32 20.16
N CYS A 145 -11.88 -0.01 21.10
CA CYS A 145 -12.91 -1.04 20.93
C CYS A 145 -14.29 -0.51 20.53
N ASP A 146 -14.52 0.81 20.55
CA ASP A 146 -15.84 1.39 20.22
C ASP A 146 -15.77 2.32 19.01
N LEU A 147 -16.90 2.47 18.33
CA LEU A 147 -17.07 3.37 17.20
C LEU A 147 -17.35 4.81 17.66
N VAL A 148 -16.49 5.74 17.25
CA VAL A 148 -16.64 7.18 17.46
C VAL A 148 -16.34 7.92 16.16
N SER A 149 -17.35 8.58 15.59
CA SER A 149 -17.20 9.43 14.39
C SER A 149 -16.45 8.76 13.23
N GLY A 150 -16.83 7.53 12.88
CA GLY A 150 -16.23 6.79 11.76
C GLY A 150 -14.85 6.18 12.07
N ARG A 151 -14.43 6.16 13.34
CA ARG A 151 -13.13 5.65 13.79
C ARG A 151 -13.27 4.80 15.05
N CYS A 152 -12.34 3.88 15.25
CA CYS A 152 -12.27 3.11 16.47
C CYS A 152 -11.51 3.87 17.56
N ALA A 153 -12.09 3.92 18.76
CA ALA A 153 -11.58 4.69 19.90
C ALA A 153 -11.93 4.02 21.24
N ALA A 154 -11.21 4.41 22.29
CA ALA A 154 -11.55 4.03 23.65
C ALA A 154 -12.65 4.97 24.18
N THR A 155 -13.71 4.42 24.75
CA THR A 155 -14.86 5.18 25.29
C THR A 155 -15.07 4.93 26.78
N THR A 156 -14.42 3.90 27.33
CA THR A 156 -14.50 3.53 28.75
C THR A 156 -13.11 3.21 29.30
N GLU A 157 -12.92 3.46 30.60
CA GLU A 157 -11.69 3.06 31.31
C GLU A 157 -11.41 1.56 31.18
N ARG A 158 -12.47 0.74 31.14
CA ARG A 158 -12.38 -0.70 30.94
C ARG A 158 -11.65 -1.06 29.64
N HIS A 159 -11.81 -0.28 28.56
CA HIS A 159 -11.07 -0.53 27.32
C HIS A 159 -9.57 -0.34 27.50
N CYS A 160 -9.17 0.69 28.25
CA CYS A 160 -7.76 0.94 28.53
C CYS A 160 -7.19 -0.10 29.48
N LEU A 161 -7.89 -0.44 30.56
CA LEU A 161 -7.46 -1.42 31.56
C LEU A 161 -7.23 -2.83 30.98
N HIS A 162 -7.99 -3.22 29.96
CA HIS A 162 -7.84 -4.51 29.29
C HIS A 162 -6.95 -4.48 28.04
N SER A 163 -6.34 -3.34 27.72
CA SER A 163 -5.44 -3.24 26.58
C SER A 163 -4.02 -3.71 26.91
N GLU A 164 -3.32 -4.25 25.92
CA GLU A 164 -1.89 -4.56 25.99
C GLU A 164 -1.07 -3.30 26.29
N GLY A 165 -1.49 -2.13 25.79
CA GLY A 165 -0.89 -0.84 26.12
C GLY A 165 -0.92 -0.52 27.62
N CYS A 166 -1.95 -0.93 28.36
CA CYS A 166 -1.95 -0.81 29.81
C CYS A 166 -0.95 -1.79 30.44
N ALA A 167 -0.99 -3.06 30.05
CA ALA A 167 -0.13 -4.10 30.63
C ALA A 167 1.37 -3.86 30.37
N GLY A 168 1.73 -3.43 29.16
CA GLY A 168 3.12 -3.27 28.72
C GLY A 168 3.67 -1.85 28.84
N GLN A 169 2.82 -0.82 28.76
CA GLN A 169 3.26 0.58 28.68
C GLN A 169 2.63 1.48 29.76
N GLY A 170 1.80 0.93 30.66
CA GLY A 170 1.13 1.69 31.71
C GLY A 170 0.06 2.68 31.20
N ARG A 171 -0.39 2.54 29.94
CA ARG A 171 -1.42 3.37 29.30
C ARG A 171 -2.83 2.97 29.75
N CYS A 172 -3.09 3.07 31.04
CA CYS A 172 -4.27 2.46 31.67
C CYS A 172 -5.45 3.43 31.86
N ARG A 173 -5.33 4.71 31.49
CA ARG A 173 -6.37 5.72 31.70
C ARG A 173 -6.99 6.20 30.39
N LEU A 174 -8.30 6.40 30.36
CA LEU A 174 -8.99 7.02 29.24
C LEU A 174 -8.79 8.55 29.23
N LEU A 175 -8.40 9.10 28.08
CA LEU A 175 -8.38 10.54 27.83
C LEU A 175 -8.64 10.84 26.35
N GLY A 176 -9.70 11.59 26.06
CA GLY A 176 -9.96 12.10 24.70
C GLY A 176 -10.09 11.02 23.62
N GLY A 177 -10.65 9.86 23.95
CA GLY A 177 -10.80 8.74 23.01
C GLY A 177 -9.59 7.79 22.95
N ALA A 178 -8.55 8.03 23.74
CA ALA A 178 -7.32 7.26 23.71
C ALA A 178 -6.88 6.81 25.12
N CYS A 179 -6.11 5.73 25.16
CA CYS A 179 -5.52 5.24 26.40
C CYS A 179 -4.15 5.88 26.65
N VAL A 180 -3.96 6.44 27.84
CA VAL A 180 -2.82 7.28 28.23
C VAL A 180 -2.23 6.85 29.58
N GLY A 181 -0.96 7.22 29.82
CA GLY A 181 -0.23 6.89 31.05
C GLY A 181 -0.39 7.94 32.16
N LYS A 182 0.08 7.60 33.37
CA LYS A 182 0.17 8.53 34.51
C LYS A 182 1.22 9.62 34.18
N GLY A 183 0.76 10.78 33.70
CA GLY A 183 1.63 11.88 33.27
C GLY A 183 1.28 12.47 31.91
N SER A 184 0.27 11.93 31.21
CA SER A 184 -0.25 12.58 30.01
C SER A 184 -1.07 13.81 30.39
N PRO A 185 -0.78 14.99 29.81
CA PRO A 185 -1.43 16.24 30.20
C PRO A 185 -2.94 16.13 29.97
N THR A 186 -3.71 16.30 31.04
CA THR A 186 -5.16 16.55 30.93
C THR A 186 -5.36 17.93 30.32
N LYS A 187 -6.42 18.10 29.52
CA LYS A 187 -6.83 19.42 28.99
C LYS A 187 -7.09 20.46 30.11
N ASP A 188 -7.15 20.00 31.37
CA ASP A 188 -7.37 20.79 32.57
C ASP A 188 -6.10 21.05 33.41
N GLU A 189 -4.92 20.55 33.02
CA GLU A 189 -3.67 20.96 33.69
C GLU A 189 -2.96 22.04 32.86
N PRO A 190 -2.80 23.27 33.38
CA PRO A 190 -1.85 24.19 32.80
C PRO A 190 -0.47 23.54 32.95
N SER A 191 0.25 23.42 31.83
CA SER A 191 1.63 22.98 31.78
C SER A 191 2.45 23.70 32.87
N VAL A 192 2.61 23.07 34.04
CA VAL A 192 3.58 23.52 35.03
C VAL A 192 4.93 23.09 34.51
N ASP A 193 5.46 23.99 33.66
CA ASP A 193 6.85 24.06 33.29
C ASP A 193 7.68 23.86 34.56
N SER A 194 8.33 22.71 34.61
CA SER A 194 9.17 22.32 35.73
C SER A 194 10.36 23.26 35.76
N THR A 195 10.30 24.24 36.65
CA THR A 195 11.47 24.89 37.26
C THR A 195 12.52 25.40 36.28
N VAL A 196 12.32 26.63 35.77
CA VAL A 196 13.47 27.49 35.50
C VAL A 196 13.92 28.05 36.85
N PRO A 197 15.09 27.66 37.41
CA PRO A 197 15.61 28.34 38.58
C PRO A 197 15.86 29.81 38.22
N ALA A 198 15.30 30.70 39.03
CA ALA A 198 15.59 32.11 38.98
C ALA A 198 17.11 32.31 39.09
N VAL A 199 17.74 32.71 37.99
CA VAL A 199 19.11 33.23 38.03
C VAL A 199 19.06 34.57 38.75
N ASP A 200 19.66 34.56 39.94
CA ASP A 200 19.83 35.70 40.81
C ASP A 200 20.33 36.95 40.06
N ALA A 201 19.69 38.07 40.36
CA ALA A 201 20.15 39.40 40.01
C ALA A 201 21.52 39.66 40.65
N GLN A 202 22.54 39.96 39.83
CA GLN A 202 23.72 40.66 40.32
C GLN A 202 23.48 42.18 40.30
N PRO A 203 23.85 42.92 41.36
CA PRO A 203 23.79 44.37 41.37
C PRO A 203 25.04 44.99 40.73
N ASP A 204 24.83 46.16 40.12
CA ASP A 204 25.74 47.30 39.88
C ASP A 204 27.24 47.07 39.64
N SER A 205 27.77 47.65 38.54
CA SER A 205 28.97 48.52 38.57
C SER A 205 29.33 49.10 37.19
N ARG A 206 28.94 50.37 36.95
CA ARG A 206 29.71 51.51 36.40
C ARG A 206 28.89 52.45 35.53
#